data_AF-A0A8S0SGL1-F1
#
_entry.id   AF-A0A8S0SGL1-F1
#
_cell.length_a   1.000
_cell.length_b   1.000
_cell.length_c   1.000
_cell.angle_alpha   90.00
_cell.angle_beta   90.00
_cell.angle_gamma   90.00
#
_symmetry.space_group_name_H-M   'P 1'
#
loop_
_entity.id
_entity.type
_entity.pdbx_description
1 polymer ?
#
loop_
_entity_poly.entity_id
_entity_poly.type
_entity_poly.pdbx_seq_one_letter_code
_entity_poly.pdbx_strand_id
1 'polypeptide(L)'
;MSASPPFIREIIPGSIITFSVPFSRGPVPFGGRSTAVKLTSGDVFLAASHPIDAETKATIDKLGPVKYIAALDAEHTMSTKQYIDAYPQARLIGPEPVLKKNSDLPWHGVFGRDAEPLGPELAASKEIQAVYFSGHANSDIAFLHAPTKTLIQADLLFNLPAKEQYQHNPSSAFAFWPLSYFANGMHPDGRAHQTLITMVSKDKENMAEGARKVAAWDFDRIVPCHGDVIETGGKEAWRKVFKRWL
;
A
#
# COMPACT_ATOMS: atom_id res chain seq x y z
N MET A 1 18.54 -14.50 10.26
CA MET A 1 17.72 -15.47 9.53
C MET A 1 17.54 -14.91 8.13
N SER A 2 17.88 -15.65 7.07
CA SER A 2 17.60 -15.20 5.70
C SER A 2 16.08 -15.06 5.56
N ALA A 3 15.59 -13.87 5.24
CA ALA A 3 14.19 -13.71 4.90
C ALA A 3 13.87 -14.62 3.69
N SER A 4 12.68 -15.21 3.66
CA SER A 4 12.24 -15.94 2.48
C SER A 4 12.13 -14.99 1.28
N PRO A 5 12.48 -15.45 0.06
CA PRO A 5 12.34 -14.62 -1.13
C PRO A 5 10.88 -14.22 -1.31
N PRO A 6 10.60 -13.00 -1.80
CA PRO A 6 9.25 -12.54 -2.05
C PRO A 6 8.57 -13.42 -3.10
N PHE A 7 7.27 -13.60 -2.95
CA PHE A 7 6.44 -14.05 -4.06
C PHE A 7 6.21 -12.86 -5.00
N ILE A 8 6.77 -12.95 -6.21
CA ILE A 8 6.69 -11.89 -7.22
C ILE A 8 5.58 -12.23 -8.20
N ARG A 9 4.63 -11.31 -8.40
CA ARG A 9 3.53 -11.48 -9.34
C ARG A 9 3.28 -10.23 -10.16
N GLU A 10 3.30 -10.39 -11.47
CA GLU A 10 2.74 -9.40 -12.40
C GLU A 10 1.21 -9.50 -12.36
N ILE A 11 0.55 -8.56 -11.71
CA ILE A 11 -0.92 -8.53 -11.65
C ILE A 11 -1.51 -7.88 -12.91
N ILE A 12 -0.73 -7.03 -13.56
CA ILE A 12 -1.00 -6.52 -14.90
C ILE A 12 0.31 -6.63 -15.71
N PRO A 13 0.36 -7.49 -16.74
CA PRO A 13 1.58 -7.76 -17.48
C PRO A 13 2.29 -6.49 -17.96
N GLY A 14 3.57 -6.36 -17.62
CA GLY A 14 4.41 -5.22 -17.99
C GLY A 14 4.02 -3.87 -17.37
N SER A 15 3.03 -3.82 -16.47
CA SER A 15 2.59 -2.57 -15.84
C SER A 15 2.64 -2.61 -14.31
N ILE A 16 2.04 -3.61 -13.66
CA ILE A 16 2.00 -3.66 -12.19
C ILE A 16 2.55 -4.99 -11.68
N ILE A 17 3.56 -4.87 -10.83
CA ILE A 17 4.24 -6.00 -10.17
C ILE A 17 4.09 -5.85 -8.66
N THR A 18 3.73 -6.95 -8.01
CA THR A 18 3.62 -7.05 -6.55
C THR A 18 4.72 -7.96 -6.00
N PHE A 19 5.22 -7.60 -4.81
CA PHE A 19 6.28 -8.31 -4.11
C PHE A 19 5.77 -8.64 -2.73
N SER A 20 5.35 -9.89 -2.55
CA SER A 20 4.59 -10.34 -1.39
C SER A 20 5.47 -11.16 -0.45
N VAL A 21 5.53 -10.78 0.83
CA VAL A 21 6.36 -11.44 1.84
C VAL A 21 5.56 -11.82 3.08
N PRO A 22 5.94 -12.88 3.81
CA PRO A 22 5.38 -13.16 5.13
C PRO A 22 5.63 -12.00 6.10
N PHE A 23 4.59 -11.54 6.79
CA PHE A 23 4.70 -10.53 7.84
C PHE A 23 3.58 -10.70 8.87
N SER A 24 3.94 -10.86 10.14
CA SER A 24 2.99 -11.01 11.24
C SER A 24 3.12 -9.86 12.23
N ARG A 25 1.99 -9.33 12.71
CA ARG A 25 1.95 -8.41 13.85
C ARG A 25 1.43 -9.19 15.06
N GLY A 26 2.36 -9.61 15.92
CA GLY A 26 2.08 -10.60 16.94
C GLY A 26 1.63 -11.93 16.30
N PRO A 27 0.54 -12.55 16.77
CA PRO A 27 0.05 -13.83 16.24
C PRO A 27 -0.76 -13.72 14.94
N VAL A 28 -1.01 -12.50 14.43
CA VAL A 28 -1.86 -12.29 13.25
C VAL A 28 -1.00 -12.18 11.98
N PRO A 29 -1.20 -13.07 10.99
CA PRO A 29 -0.45 -13.07 9.73
C PRO A 29 -1.04 -12.08 8.73
N PHE A 30 -0.62 -10.81 8.80
CA PHE A 30 -1.10 -9.75 7.90
C PHE A 30 -0.54 -9.86 6.47
N GLY A 31 0.65 -10.45 6.33
CA GLY A 31 1.43 -10.39 5.09
C GLY A 31 1.98 -8.98 4.83
N GLY A 32 3.02 -8.84 4.01
CA GLY A 32 3.53 -7.53 3.59
C GLY A 32 3.64 -7.48 2.07
N ARG A 33 3.49 -6.30 1.47
CA ARG A 33 3.59 -6.15 0.01
C ARG A 33 4.19 -4.80 -0.40
N SER A 34 5.21 -4.81 -1.25
CA SER A 34 5.53 -3.63 -2.09
C SER A 34 4.84 -3.76 -3.46
N THR A 35 4.58 -2.63 -4.10
CA THR A 35 3.96 -2.58 -5.43
C THR A 35 4.74 -1.63 -6.34
N ALA A 36 5.22 -2.14 -7.47
CA ALA A 36 5.84 -1.34 -8.52
C ALA A 36 4.84 -1.14 -9.67
N VAL A 37 4.72 0.11 -10.13
CA VAL A 37 3.83 0.52 -11.21
C VAL A 37 4.66 1.21 -12.28
N LYS A 38 4.61 0.69 -13.51
CA LYS A 38 5.16 1.35 -14.69
C LYS A 38 4.20 2.44 -15.16
N LEU A 39 4.71 3.67 -15.20
CA LEU A 39 4.01 4.85 -15.68
C LEU A 39 4.07 4.91 -17.22
N THR A 40 3.20 5.72 -17.82
CA THR A 40 3.18 5.99 -19.26
C THR A 40 4.50 6.55 -19.81
N SER A 41 5.27 7.25 -18.97
CA SER A 41 6.62 7.72 -19.32
C SER A 41 7.65 6.59 -19.47
N GLY A 42 7.35 5.39 -18.97
CA GLY A 42 8.29 4.27 -18.83
C GLY A 42 9.01 4.24 -17.48
N ASP A 43 8.89 5.29 -16.66
CA ASP A 43 9.40 5.33 -15.28
C ASP A 43 8.58 4.43 -14.34
N VAL A 44 9.13 4.15 -13.16
CA VAL A 44 8.48 3.36 -12.11
C VAL A 44 8.10 4.22 -10.91
N PHE A 45 6.84 4.10 -10.50
CA PHE A 45 6.32 4.50 -9.19
C PHE A 45 6.32 3.28 -8.27
N LEU A 46 6.92 3.41 -7.09
CA LEU A 46 7.11 2.31 -6.15
C LEU A 46 6.46 2.61 -4.80
N ALA A 47 5.39 1.90 -4.47
CA ALA A 47 4.87 1.83 -3.10
C ALA A 47 5.72 0.81 -2.33
N ALA A 48 6.68 1.32 -1.54
CA ALA A 48 7.69 0.52 -0.86
C ALA A 48 7.26 0.16 0.57
N SER A 49 7.36 -1.12 0.93
CA SER A 49 6.98 -1.63 2.25
C SER A 49 7.94 -2.71 2.76
N HIS A 50 8.20 -3.76 1.96
CA HIS A 50 9.09 -4.87 2.36
C HIS A 50 10.58 -4.58 2.08
N PRO A 51 11.54 -5.19 2.81
CA PRO A 51 12.97 -5.01 2.56
C PRO A 51 13.35 -5.37 1.13
N ILE A 52 14.20 -4.57 0.49
CA ILE A 52 14.65 -4.84 -0.88
C ILE A 52 15.74 -5.92 -0.88
N ASP A 53 15.59 -6.93 -1.74
CA ASP A 53 16.62 -7.92 -2.02
C ASP A 53 17.06 -7.88 -3.49
N ALA A 54 18.03 -8.74 -3.85
CA ALA A 54 18.60 -8.77 -5.20
C ALA A 54 17.56 -9.12 -6.28
N GLU A 55 16.62 -10.03 -5.97
CA GLU A 55 15.59 -10.46 -6.93
C GLU A 55 14.54 -9.35 -7.14
N THR A 56 14.11 -8.72 -6.05
CA THR A 56 13.22 -7.56 -6.05
C THR A 56 13.83 -6.43 -6.87
N LYS A 57 15.09 -6.07 -6.59
CA LYS A 57 15.79 -5.01 -7.32
C LYS A 57 15.89 -5.34 -8.81
N ALA A 58 16.35 -6.55 -9.16
CA ALA A 58 16.49 -6.95 -10.56
C ALA A 58 15.14 -6.95 -11.31
N THR A 59 14.04 -7.27 -10.62
CA THR A 59 12.68 -7.23 -11.21
C THR A 59 12.21 -5.79 -11.44
N ILE A 60 12.43 -4.90 -10.47
CA ILE A 60 12.11 -3.48 -10.60
C ILE A 60 12.95 -2.84 -11.72
N ASP A 61 14.25 -3.12 -11.77
CA ASP A 61 15.16 -2.58 -12.80
C ASP A 61 14.72 -2.98 -14.23
N LYS A 62 14.17 -4.20 -14.39
CA LYS A 62 13.61 -4.67 -15.68
C LYS A 62 12.31 -3.95 -16.06
N LEU A 63 11.53 -3.48 -15.08
CA LEU A 63 10.27 -2.78 -15.32
C LEU A 63 10.53 -1.38 -15.89
N GLY A 64 11.50 -0.66 -15.32
CA GLY A 64 11.93 0.68 -15.75
C GLY A 64 12.71 1.45 -14.67
N PRO A 65 13.21 2.66 -14.98
CA PRO A 65 13.90 3.49 -14.01
C PRO A 65 12.97 3.96 -12.88
N VAL A 66 13.38 3.76 -11.63
CA VAL A 66 12.59 4.20 -10.45
C VAL A 66 12.68 5.71 -10.30
N LYS A 67 11.53 6.38 -10.42
CA LYS A 67 11.44 7.84 -10.31
C LYS A 67 10.73 8.31 -9.05
N TYR A 68 9.82 7.50 -8.53
CA TYR A 68 9.06 7.82 -7.32
C TYR A 68 9.07 6.65 -6.35
N ILE A 69 9.32 6.94 -5.08
CA ILE A 69 9.17 6.01 -3.97
C ILE A 69 8.16 6.61 -3.00
N ALA A 70 7.09 5.88 -2.70
CA ALA A 70 6.05 6.29 -1.78
C ALA A 70 6.09 5.43 -0.51
N ALA A 71 6.18 6.08 0.65
CA ALA A 71 5.75 5.51 1.92
C ALA A 71 4.22 5.71 2.03
N LEU A 72 3.49 4.62 2.19
CA LEU A 72 2.02 4.63 2.16
C LEU A 72 1.43 5.27 3.43
N ASP A 73 2.02 5.00 4.59
CA ASP A 73 1.61 5.57 5.86
C ASP A 73 2.81 5.74 6.84
N ALA A 74 2.53 6.10 8.09
CA ALA A 74 3.54 6.26 9.14
C ALA A 74 4.18 4.96 9.68
N GLU A 75 3.59 3.79 9.44
CA GLU A 75 4.08 2.48 9.89
C GLU A 75 4.85 1.75 8.77
N HIS A 76 4.62 2.13 7.51
CA HIS A 76 5.22 1.52 6.32
C HIS A 76 6.54 2.17 5.87
N THR A 77 7.37 2.60 6.82
CA THR A 77 8.66 3.28 6.53
C THR A 77 9.91 2.44 6.81
N MET A 78 9.77 1.24 7.41
CA MET A 78 10.90 0.42 7.87
C MET A 78 11.94 0.13 6.78
N SER A 79 11.48 -0.06 5.54
CA SER A 79 12.34 -0.39 4.40
C SER A 79 12.70 0.82 3.53
N THR A 80 12.14 2.00 3.80
CA THR A 80 12.26 3.18 2.93
C THR A 80 13.70 3.57 2.66
N LYS A 81 14.56 3.54 3.70
CA LYS A 81 15.98 3.84 3.53
C LYS A 81 16.66 2.91 2.51
N GLN A 82 16.35 1.60 2.55
CA GLN A 82 16.97 0.64 1.64
C GLN A 82 16.61 0.91 0.17
N TYR A 83 15.36 1.30 -0.10
CA TYR A 83 14.95 1.69 -1.45
C TYR A 83 15.60 2.99 -1.90
N ILE A 84 15.77 3.98 -1.01
CA ILE A 84 16.45 5.22 -1.35
C ILE A 84 17.93 5.00 -1.60
N ASP A 85 18.59 4.16 -0.81
CA ASP A 85 19.98 3.78 -1.03
C ASP A 85 20.13 3.04 -2.39
N ALA A 86 19.15 2.21 -2.77
CA ALA A 86 19.13 1.50 -4.05
C ALA A 86 18.79 2.39 -5.26
N TYR A 87 18.01 3.46 -5.05
CA TYR A 87 17.51 4.38 -6.07
C TYR A 87 17.64 5.85 -5.63
N PRO A 88 18.88 6.38 -5.50
CA PRO A 88 19.12 7.69 -4.88
C PRO A 88 18.56 8.87 -5.68
N GLN A 89 18.19 8.67 -6.94
CA GLN A 89 17.59 9.69 -7.79
C GLN A 89 16.05 9.73 -7.70
N ALA A 90 15.44 8.76 -7.02
CA ALA A 90 14.00 8.70 -6.89
C ALA A 90 13.48 9.78 -5.93
N ARG A 91 12.36 10.39 -6.30
CA ARG A 91 11.63 11.32 -5.43
C ARG A 91 10.90 10.53 -4.35
N LEU A 92 11.31 10.74 -3.11
CA LEU A 92 10.66 10.18 -1.94
C LEU A 92 9.45 11.00 -1.52
N ILE A 93 8.29 10.36 -1.42
CA ILE A 93 7.04 10.97 -0.97
C ILE A 93 6.39 10.15 0.16
N GLY A 94 5.65 10.82 1.04
CA GLY A 94 4.95 10.15 2.14
C GLY A 94 4.11 11.10 2.99
N PRO A 95 3.43 10.63 4.04
CA PRO A 95 2.59 11.47 4.87
C PRO A 95 3.41 12.21 5.93
N GLU A 96 2.93 13.36 6.40
CA GLU A 96 3.61 14.20 7.40
C GLU A 96 4.23 13.46 8.60
N PRO A 97 3.58 12.44 9.22
CA PRO A 97 4.16 11.77 10.39
C PRO A 97 5.52 11.09 10.14
N VAL A 98 5.88 10.78 8.89
CA VAL A 98 7.19 10.20 8.56
C VAL A 98 8.35 11.14 8.90
N LEU A 99 8.10 12.45 8.92
CA LEU A 99 9.12 13.45 9.26
C LEU A 99 9.62 13.33 10.70
N LYS A 100 8.86 12.69 11.59
CA LYS A 100 9.29 12.45 12.97
C LYS A 100 10.13 11.18 13.10
N LYS A 101 9.82 10.13 12.33
CA LYS A 101 10.47 8.81 12.43
C LYS A 101 11.69 8.67 11.52
N ASN A 102 11.70 9.37 10.40
CA ASN A 102 12.66 9.24 9.31
C ASN A 102 13.10 10.63 8.80
N SER A 103 13.38 11.55 9.73
CA SER A 103 13.73 12.95 9.44
C SER A 103 15.00 13.11 8.61
N ASP A 104 15.86 12.10 8.61
CA ASP A 104 17.14 12.04 7.90
C ASP A 104 17.00 11.68 6.41
N LEU A 105 15.83 11.16 5.99
CA LEU A 105 15.58 10.80 4.60
C LEU A 105 15.20 12.03 3.74
N PRO A 106 15.54 12.04 2.44
CA PRO A 106 15.28 13.18 1.56
C PRO A 106 13.82 13.22 1.10
N TRP A 107 12.89 13.61 1.97
CA TRP A 107 11.47 13.73 1.62
C TRP A 107 11.24 14.89 0.65
N HIS A 108 10.94 14.57 -0.60
CA HIS A 108 10.73 15.53 -1.69
C HIS A 108 9.28 16.03 -1.76
N GLY A 109 8.34 15.30 -1.17
CA GLY A 109 6.93 15.67 -1.10
C GLY A 109 6.21 15.02 0.07
N VAL A 110 5.54 15.83 0.87
CA VAL A 110 4.93 15.40 2.13
C VAL A 110 3.45 15.75 2.17
N PHE A 111 2.59 14.73 2.20
CA PHE A 111 1.15 14.91 2.32
C PHE A 111 0.79 15.45 3.70
N GLY A 112 -0.03 16.50 3.74
CA GLY A 112 -0.37 17.23 4.97
C GLY A 112 0.52 18.45 5.25
N ARG A 113 1.66 18.59 4.54
CA ARG A 113 2.56 19.73 4.65
C ARG A 113 2.68 20.52 3.34
N ASP A 114 2.95 19.81 2.24
CA ASP A 114 3.23 20.43 0.95
C ASP A 114 1.94 20.56 0.13
N ALA A 115 1.80 21.67 -0.62
CA ALA A 115 0.63 21.91 -1.46
C ALA A 115 0.51 20.91 -2.62
N GLU A 116 1.64 20.44 -3.16
CA GLU A 116 1.71 19.48 -4.26
C GLU A 116 2.74 18.36 -3.99
N PRO A 117 2.42 17.40 -3.10
CA PRO A 117 3.38 16.36 -2.68
C PRO A 117 3.84 15.43 -3.81
N LEU A 118 3.01 15.22 -4.84
CA LEU A 118 3.37 14.41 -6.01
C LEU A 118 4.42 15.09 -6.90
N GLY A 119 4.61 16.42 -6.74
CA GLY A 119 5.36 17.24 -7.67
C GLY A 119 4.59 17.49 -8.99
N PRO A 120 5.10 18.43 -9.80
CA PRO A 120 4.35 18.98 -10.93
C PRO A 120 4.11 17.94 -12.04
N GLU A 121 5.03 17.00 -12.25
CA GLU A 121 4.94 16.04 -13.35
C GLU A 121 3.83 15.00 -13.13
N LEU A 122 3.80 14.32 -11.98
CA LEU A 122 2.73 13.36 -11.65
C LEU A 122 1.39 14.05 -11.47
N ALA A 123 1.36 15.25 -10.88
CA ALA A 123 0.13 16.00 -10.72
C ALA A 123 -0.46 16.42 -12.07
N ALA A 124 0.37 16.84 -13.02
CA ALA A 124 -0.06 17.22 -14.36
C ALA A 124 -0.56 16.03 -15.19
N SER A 125 0.11 14.86 -15.11
CA SER A 125 -0.30 13.68 -15.87
C SER A 125 -1.62 13.09 -15.40
N LYS A 126 -1.98 13.27 -14.12
CA LYS A 126 -3.14 12.66 -13.45
C LYS A 126 -3.17 11.13 -13.52
N GLU A 127 -2.03 10.53 -13.88
CA GLU A 127 -1.86 9.09 -13.99
C GLU A 127 -1.84 8.44 -12.60
N ILE A 128 -1.19 9.09 -11.64
CA ILE A 128 -1.27 8.78 -10.22
C ILE A 128 -2.09 9.86 -9.54
N GLN A 129 -3.23 9.48 -8.98
CA GLN A 129 -4.02 10.34 -8.09
C GLN A 129 -3.79 9.90 -6.64
N ALA A 130 -3.91 10.82 -5.70
CA ALA A 130 -3.69 10.53 -4.28
C ALA A 130 -4.76 11.17 -3.40
N VAL A 131 -5.17 10.46 -2.35
CA VAL A 131 -5.99 10.99 -1.25
C VAL A 131 -5.27 10.70 0.05
N TYR A 132 -4.93 11.76 0.77
CA TYR A 132 -4.34 11.67 2.10
C TYR A 132 -5.43 11.55 3.17
N PHE A 133 -5.34 10.51 4.00
CA PHE A 133 -6.28 10.25 5.09
C PHE A 133 -5.70 10.75 6.41
N SER A 134 -5.67 12.08 6.60
CA SER A 134 -5.24 12.71 7.87
C SER A 134 -6.03 12.22 9.08
N GLY A 135 -7.28 11.79 8.88
CA GLY A 135 -8.13 11.21 9.92
C GLY A 135 -7.82 9.75 10.28
N HIS A 136 -6.92 9.06 9.57
CA HIS A 136 -6.44 7.72 9.92
C HIS A 136 -5.29 7.82 10.95
N ALA A 137 -5.22 6.89 11.90
CA ALA A 137 -4.23 6.89 12.98
C ALA A 137 -2.76 6.88 12.48
N ASN A 138 -2.52 6.24 11.34
CA ASN A 138 -1.21 6.20 10.68
C ASN A 138 -1.10 7.19 9.51
N SER A 139 -2.16 7.94 9.22
CA SER A 139 -2.23 8.90 8.11
C SER A 139 -1.91 8.28 6.75
N ASP A 140 -2.68 7.26 6.36
CA ASP A 140 -2.48 6.51 5.11
C ASP A 140 -2.80 7.35 3.87
N ILE A 141 -2.24 6.95 2.73
CA ILE A 141 -2.44 7.57 1.43
C ILE A 141 -2.95 6.52 0.45
N ALA A 142 -4.16 6.75 -0.06
CA ALA A 142 -4.68 5.99 -1.17
C ALA A 142 -4.12 6.55 -2.48
N PHE A 143 -3.43 5.71 -3.27
CA PHE A 143 -2.98 6.04 -4.62
C PHE A 143 -3.83 5.32 -5.66
N LEU A 144 -4.28 6.02 -6.69
CA LEU A 144 -4.92 5.43 -7.85
C LEU A 144 -3.99 5.53 -9.05
N HIS A 145 -3.62 4.38 -9.62
CA HIS A 145 -3.12 4.33 -10.97
C HIS A 145 -4.31 4.31 -11.94
N ALA A 146 -4.61 5.49 -12.51
CA ALA A 146 -5.81 5.71 -13.31
C ALA A 146 -5.86 4.85 -14.59
N PRO A 147 -4.76 4.69 -15.37
CA PRO A 147 -4.80 3.89 -16.60
C PRO A 147 -5.21 2.43 -16.37
N THR A 148 -4.81 1.85 -15.24
CA THR A 148 -5.11 0.45 -14.91
C THR A 148 -6.24 0.30 -13.90
N LYS A 149 -6.91 1.40 -13.52
CA LYS A 149 -8.02 1.40 -12.56
C LYS A 149 -7.67 0.66 -11.26
N THR A 150 -6.44 0.87 -10.76
CA THR A 150 -5.88 0.13 -9.63
C THR A 150 -5.62 1.04 -8.45
N LEU A 151 -6.31 0.77 -7.34
CA LEU A 151 -6.11 1.43 -6.05
C LEU A 151 -4.99 0.72 -5.27
N ILE A 152 -4.04 1.48 -4.73
CA ILE A 152 -2.91 1.01 -3.92
C ILE A 152 -2.98 1.74 -2.58
N GLN A 153 -2.92 1.01 -1.47
CA GLN A 153 -3.01 1.57 -0.11
C GLN A 153 -2.46 0.57 0.92
N ALA A 154 -2.22 1.01 2.16
CA ALA A 154 -1.71 0.16 3.22
C ALA A 154 -2.80 -0.38 4.15
N ASP A 155 -3.33 0.50 5.00
CA ASP A 155 -4.12 0.25 6.20
C ASP A 155 -5.59 0.71 6.09
N LEU A 156 -6.00 1.28 4.96
CA LEU A 156 -7.39 1.66 4.70
C LEU A 156 -8.29 0.46 4.41
N LEU A 157 -7.74 -0.61 3.82
CA LEU A 157 -8.47 -1.84 3.52
C LEU A 157 -7.55 -3.06 3.55
N PHE A 158 -7.92 -4.07 4.34
CA PHE A 158 -7.30 -5.39 4.32
C PHE A 158 -8.16 -6.40 3.56
N ASN A 159 -7.49 -7.40 3.01
CA ASN A 159 -8.13 -8.54 2.37
C ASN A 159 -7.51 -9.85 2.85
N LEU A 160 -7.55 -10.07 4.17
CA LEU A 160 -7.07 -11.29 4.79
C LEU A 160 -8.04 -12.47 4.55
N PRO A 161 -7.56 -13.73 4.57
CA PRO A 161 -6.19 -14.17 4.86
C PRO A 161 -5.18 -13.83 3.76
N ALA A 162 -3.94 -13.57 4.15
CA ALA A 162 -2.81 -13.22 3.29
C ALA A 162 -2.21 -14.43 2.55
N LYS A 163 -3.01 -15.17 1.77
CA LYS A 163 -2.57 -16.45 1.17
C LYS A 163 -1.39 -16.25 0.22
N GLU A 164 -1.42 -15.21 -0.59
CA GLU A 164 -0.36 -14.90 -1.55
C GLU A 164 0.98 -14.62 -0.85
N GLN A 165 0.93 -13.84 0.23
CA GLN A 165 2.12 -13.41 0.98
C GLN A 165 2.78 -14.53 1.77
N TYR A 166 2.02 -15.60 2.02
CA TYR A 166 2.53 -16.82 2.67
C TYR A 166 2.62 -18.01 1.71
N GLN A 167 2.50 -17.79 0.39
CA GLN A 167 2.48 -18.88 -0.60
C GLN A 167 3.73 -19.78 -0.52
N HIS A 168 4.90 -19.19 -0.26
CA HIS A 168 6.16 -19.94 -0.09
C HIS A 168 6.36 -20.52 1.33
N ASN A 169 5.54 -20.12 2.31
CA ASN A 169 5.66 -20.55 3.71
C ASN A 169 4.28 -20.80 4.37
N PRO A 170 3.44 -21.69 3.83
CA PRO A 170 2.07 -21.89 4.31
C PRO A 170 2.03 -22.34 5.77
N SER A 171 3.03 -23.10 6.23
CA SER A 171 3.15 -23.57 7.62
C SER A 171 3.25 -22.43 8.64
N SER A 172 3.81 -21.28 8.24
CA SER A 172 4.01 -20.12 9.11
C SER A 172 2.77 -19.22 9.23
N ALA A 173 1.88 -19.24 8.23
CA ALA A 173 0.61 -18.50 8.26
C ALA A 173 -0.40 -19.09 9.26
N PHE A 174 -0.34 -20.41 9.51
CA PHE A 174 -1.41 -21.14 10.21
C PHE A 174 -0.96 -21.82 11.51
N ALA A 175 0.27 -21.56 11.98
CA ALA A 175 0.79 -22.15 13.22
C ALA A 175 -0.02 -21.77 14.48
N PHE A 176 -0.84 -20.71 14.43
CA PHE A 176 -1.69 -20.26 15.54
C PHE A 176 -3.19 -20.31 15.15
N TRP A 177 -3.73 -21.54 15.12
CA TRP A 177 -5.08 -21.89 14.66
C TRP A 177 -6.28 -21.13 15.27
N PRO A 178 -6.30 -20.68 16.55
CA PRO A 178 -7.46 -19.95 17.06
C PRO A 178 -7.49 -18.45 16.71
N LEU A 179 -6.35 -17.80 16.44
CA LEU A 179 -6.31 -16.36 16.08
C LEU A 179 -6.37 -16.09 14.57
N SER A 180 -6.21 -17.14 13.75
CA SER A 180 -6.54 -17.09 12.32
C SER A 180 -8.01 -16.73 12.08
N TYR A 181 -8.91 -16.98 13.05
CA TYR A 181 -10.31 -16.54 13.00
C TYR A 181 -10.46 -15.01 13.03
N PHE A 182 -9.62 -14.30 13.79
CA PHE A 182 -9.62 -12.83 13.76
C PHE A 182 -9.12 -12.33 12.41
N ALA A 183 -8.02 -12.90 11.90
CA ALA A 183 -7.53 -12.61 10.55
C ALA A 183 -8.61 -12.88 9.48
N ASN A 184 -9.40 -13.94 9.65
CA ASN A 184 -10.50 -14.28 8.75
C ASN A 184 -11.66 -13.26 8.78
N GLY A 185 -11.71 -12.38 9.79
CA GLY A 185 -12.65 -11.25 9.85
C GLY A 185 -12.09 -9.93 9.30
N MET A 186 -10.83 -9.92 8.86
CA MET A 186 -10.09 -8.74 8.40
C MET A 186 -10.07 -8.67 6.86
N HIS A 187 -11.24 -8.86 6.26
CA HIS A 187 -11.52 -8.74 4.83
C HIS A 187 -12.65 -7.72 4.62
N PRO A 188 -12.94 -7.29 3.37
CA PRO A 188 -13.83 -6.16 3.12
C PRO A 188 -15.26 -6.30 3.68
N ASP A 189 -15.77 -7.53 3.75
CA ASP A 189 -17.12 -7.84 4.25
C ASP A 189 -17.13 -8.21 5.75
N GLY A 190 -15.95 -8.24 6.37
CA GLY A 190 -15.76 -8.65 7.76
C GLY A 190 -16.11 -7.53 8.74
N ARG A 191 -16.94 -7.84 9.74
CA ARG A 191 -17.29 -6.90 10.83
C ARG A 191 -16.07 -6.46 11.65
N ALA A 192 -15.06 -7.34 11.79
CA ALA A 192 -13.83 -7.01 12.50
C ALA A 192 -13.07 -5.90 11.76
N HIS A 193 -12.94 -6.01 10.43
CA HIS A 193 -12.34 -4.96 9.60
C HIS A 193 -13.08 -3.62 9.71
N GLN A 194 -14.41 -3.61 9.55
CA GLN A 194 -15.22 -2.40 9.66
C GLN A 194 -15.12 -1.74 11.04
N THR A 195 -15.00 -2.56 12.09
CA THR A 195 -14.76 -2.09 13.46
C THR A 195 -13.35 -1.50 13.61
N LEU A 196 -12.33 -2.14 13.03
CA LEU A 196 -10.96 -1.62 13.04
C LEU A 196 -10.92 -0.21 12.43
N ILE A 197 -11.47 -0.01 11.23
CA ILE A 197 -11.48 1.31 10.57
C ILE A 197 -12.14 2.38 11.46
N THR A 198 -13.17 2.00 12.24
CA THR A 198 -13.77 2.90 13.24
C THR A 198 -12.80 3.25 14.37
N MET A 199 -12.01 2.29 14.87
CA MET A 199 -11.06 2.50 15.98
C MET A 199 -9.81 3.31 15.57
N VAL A 200 -9.34 3.12 14.33
CA VAL A 200 -8.18 3.84 13.79
C VAL A 200 -8.54 5.19 13.17
N SER A 201 -9.84 5.51 13.01
CA SER A 201 -10.29 6.86 12.66
C SER A 201 -10.18 7.80 13.87
N LYS A 202 -9.21 8.71 13.83
CA LYS A 202 -8.99 9.76 14.85
C LYS A 202 -9.75 11.04 14.54
N ASP A 203 -10.07 11.26 13.27
CA ASP A 203 -10.98 12.29 12.80
C ASP A 203 -11.96 11.65 11.82
N LYS A 204 -13.25 11.65 12.20
CA LYS A 204 -14.30 10.98 11.42
C LYS A 204 -14.69 11.78 10.19
N GLU A 205 -14.61 13.11 10.25
CA GLU A 205 -14.99 13.98 9.14
C GLU A 205 -13.97 13.84 8.01
N ASN A 206 -12.67 13.97 8.35
CA ASN A 206 -11.59 13.79 7.39
C ASN A 206 -11.50 12.35 6.86
N MET A 207 -11.76 11.34 7.69
CA MET A 207 -11.88 9.95 7.24
C MET A 207 -13.02 9.78 6.22
N ALA A 208 -14.19 10.37 6.49
CA ALA A 208 -15.33 10.29 5.60
C ALA A 208 -15.13 11.06 4.29
N GLU A 209 -14.50 12.22 4.33
CA GLU A 209 -14.13 12.98 3.14
C GLU A 209 -13.19 12.17 2.23
N GLY A 210 -12.12 11.61 2.79
CA GLY A 210 -11.19 10.75 2.04
C GLY A 210 -11.90 9.52 1.46
N ALA A 211 -12.74 8.86 2.26
CA ALA A 211 -13.50 7.69 1.82
C ALA A 211 -14.41 8.00 0.63
N ARG A 212 -15.10 9.15 0.64
CA ARG A 212 -15.96 9.61 -0.46
C ARG A 212 -15.16 9.97 -1.71
N LYS A 213 -14.01 10.63 -1.57
CA LYS A 213 -13.11 10.96 -2.68
C LYS A 213 -12.63 9.70 -3.39
N VAL A 214 -12.12 8.72 -2.64
CA VAL A 214 -11.73 7.41 -3.21
C VAL A 214 -12.95 6.71 -3.82
N ALA A 215 -14.09 6.71 -3.14
CA ALA A 215 -15.32 6.13 -3.67
C ALA A 215 -15.88 6.83 -4.92
N ALA A 216 -15.39 8.00 -5.31
CA ALA A 216 -15.74 8.67 -6.57
C ALA A 216 -14.82 8.29 -7.74
N TRP A 217 -13.62 7.75 -7.47
CA TRP A 217 -12.69 7.32 -8.52
C TRP A 217 -13.18 6.12 -9.33
N ASP A 218 -12.72 5.99 -10.57
CA ASP A 218 -12.97 4.83 -11.44
C ASP A 218 -11.88 3.77 -11.27
N PHE A 219 -12.02 2.91 -10.27
CA PHE A 219 -11.13 1.78 -10.01
C PHE A 219 -11.92 0.47 -9.91
N ASP A 220 -11.29 -0.66 -10.23
CA ASP A 220 -11.88 -2.00 -10.05
C ASP A 220 -10.97 -2.93 -9.24
N ARG A 221 -9.66 -2.70 -9.27
CA ARG A 221 -8.67 -3.47 -8.53
C ARG A 221 -8.21 -2.75 -7.28
N ILE A 222 -7.95 -3.49 -6.21
CA ILE A 222 -7.27 -2.99 -5.02
C ILE A 222 -6.05 -3.85 -4.71
N VAL A 223 -4.91 -3.21 -4.58
CA VAL A 223 -3.65 -3.80 -4.10
C VAL A 223 -3.40 -3.29 -2.69
N PRO A 224 -3.82 -4.02 -1.65
CA PRO A 224 -3.50 -3.68 -0.27
C PRO A 224 -2.05 -4.07 0.07
N CYS A 225 -1.45 -3.40 1.05
CA CYS A 225 -0.20 -3.88 1.66
C CYS A 225 -0.41 -5.19 2.43
N HIS A 226 -1.59 -5.35 3.05
CA HIS A 226 -1.95 -6.50 3.88
C HIS A 226 -3.14 -7.28 3.29
N GLY A 227 -2.91 -8.57 2.95
CA GLY A 227 -3.91 -9.45 2.33
C GLY A 227 -3.80 -9.59 0.82
N ASP A 228 -4.63 -10.48 0.27
CA ASP A 228 -4.61 -10.81 -1.16
C ASP A 228 -5.10 -9.64 -2.02
N VAL A 229 -4.58 -9.53 -3.25
CA VAL A 229 -5.08 -8.53 -4.22
C VAL A 229 -6.55 -8.79 -4.54
N ILE A 230 -7.35 -7.73 -4.58
CA ILE A 230 -8.72 -7.77 -5.08
C ILE A 230 -8.65 -7.44 -6.56
N GLU A 231 -8.70 -8.46 -7.42
CA GLU A 231 -8.53 -8.30 -8.88
C GLU A 231 -9.69 -7.53 -9.54
N THR A 232 -10.92 -7.76 -9.05
CA THR A 232 -12.15 -7.13 -9.53
C THR A 232 -13.12 -6.91 -8.37
N GLY A 233 -14.10 -6.01 -8.53
CA GLY A 233 -15.09 -5.70 -7.49
C GLY A 233 -14.57 -4.75 -6.40
N GLY A 234 -13.46 -4.05 -6.65
CA GLY A 234 -12.81 -3.15 -5.70
C GLY A 234 -13.75 -2.05 -5.18
N LYS A 235 -14.62 -1.50 -6.04
CA LYS A 235 -15.62 -0.51 -5.61
C LYS A 235 -16.56 -1.05 -4.53
N GLU A 236 -17.00 -2.30 -4.70
CA GLU A 236 -17.90 -2.94 -3.75
C GLU A 236 -17.16 -3.22 -2.43
N ALA A 237 -15.94 -3.76 -2.51
CA ALA A 237 -15.08 -4.00 -1.35
C ALA A 237 -14.85 -2.70 -0.54
N TRP A 238 -14.49 -1.60 -1.22
CA TRP A 238 -14.33 -0.30 -0.59
C TRP A 238 -15.61 0.17 0.11
N ARG A 239 -16.76 0.07 -0.56
CA ARG A 239 -18.06 0.45 0.01
C ARG A 239 -18.45 -0.38 1.22
N LYS A 240 -18.14 -1.69 1.24
CA LYS A 240 -18.39 -2.55 2.39
C LYS A 240 -17.57 -2.12 3.60
N VAL A 241 -16.28 -1.87 3.41
CA VAL A 241 -15.39 -1.38 4.48
C VAL A 241 -15.84 -0.03 5.00
N PHE A 242 -16.05 0.93 4.08
CA PHE A 242 -16.34 2.32 4.40
C PHE A 242 -17.84 2.63 4.52
N LYS A 243 -18.70 1.62 4.73
CA LYS A 243 -20.16 1.78 4.78
C LYS A 243 -20.65 2.86 5.77
N ARG A 244 -19.93 3.10 6.86
CA ARG A 244 -20.29 4.12 7.88
C ARG A 244 -19.79 5.53 7.53
N TRP A 245 -18.99 5.68 6.48
CA TRP A 245 -18.31 6.90 6.08
C TRP A 245 -18.80 7.44 4.73
N LEU A 246 -19.51 6.61 3.95
CA LEU A 246 -20.15 6.94 2.68
C LEU A 246 -21.62 7.26 2.90
#